data_AF-A0A7V3CXM9-F1
#
_entry.id   AF-A0A7V3CXM9-F1
#
_cell.length_a   1.000
_cell.length_b   1.000
_cell.length_c   1.000
_cell.angle_alpha   90.00
_cell.angle_beta   90.00
_cell.angle_gamma   90.00
#
_symmetry.space_group_name_H-M   'P 1'
#
loop_
_entity.id
_entity.type
_entity.pdbx_description
1 polymer ?
#
loop_
_entity_poly.entity_id
_entity_poly.type
_entity_poly.pdbx_seq_one_letter_code
_entity_poly.pdbx_strand_id
1 'polypeptide(L)' 'MKIFGHTFHIPVLGVGYSVDAPVKVAKYGISSVISIVDDILLEQIRKDYHKKLNKPFIPILAKEEDSRAKRITAYLNM' A
#
# COMPACT_ATOMS: atom_id res chain seq x y z
N MET A 1 40.74 -2.87 18.13
CA MET A 1 39.79 -3.97 17.85
C MET A 1 38.63 -3.38 17.07
N LYS A 2 38.57 -3.59 15.74
CA LYS A 2 37.51 -3.05 14.88
C LYS A 2 36.33 -4.03 14.89
N ILE A 3 35.17 -3.59 15.37
CA ILE A 3 33.94 -4.39 15.29
C ILE A 3 33.38 -4.22 13.88
N PHE A 4 33.48 -5.26 13.05
CA PHE A 4 32.82 -5.31 11.73
C PHE A 4 31.36 -5.70 11.93
N GLY A 5 30.52 -4.75 12.35
CA GLY A 5 29.07 -4.91 12.30
C GLY A 5 28.59 -4.89 10.85
N HIS A 6 27.61 -5.73 10.51
CA HIS A 6 26.96 -5.73 9.20
C HIS A 6 26.47 -4.32 8.84
N THR A 7 26.84 -3.81 7.66
CA THR A 7 26.44 -2.48 7.15
C THR A 7 25.08 -2.48 6.44
N PHE A 8 24.38 -3.61 6.40
CA PHE A 8 23.06 -3.71 5.77
C PHE A 8 21.97 -3.76 6.84
N HIS A 9 20.99 -2.88 6.69
CA HIS A 9 19.76 -2.89 7.47
C HIS A 9 18.85 -3.96 6.87
N ILE A 10 18.38 -4.93 7.66
CA ILE A 10 17.24 -5.78 7.25
C ILE A 10 16.02 -4.86 7.33
N PRO A 11 15.41 -4.46 6.20
CA PRO A 11 14.23 -3.61 6.25
C PRO A 11 13.12 -4.40 6.94
N VAL A 12 12.80 -3.99 8.15
CA VAL A 12 11.73 -4.62 8.92
C VAL A 12 10.41 -4.28 8.23
N LEU A 13 9.65 -5.32 7.90
CA LEU A 13 8.29 -5.32 7.36
C LEU A 13 8.19 -4.90 5.88
N GLY A 14 8.11 -5.89 4.99
CA GLY A 14 7.69 -5.74 3.60
C GLY A 14 6.19 -5.44 3.47
N VAL A 15 5.69 -4.41 4.16
CA VAL A 15 4.27 -4.04 4.22
C VAL A 15 3.78 -3.67 2.83
N GLY A 16 4.52 -2.82 2.11
CA GLY A 16 4.19 -2.47 0.73
C GLY A 16 4.10 -3.70 -0.18
N TYR A 17 5.01 -4.66 -0.03
CA TYR A 17 4.97 -5.92 -0.79
C TYR A 17 3.74 -6.78 -0.43
N SER A 18 3.44 -6.89 0.86
CA SER A 18 2.32 -7.72 1.35
C SER A 18 0.97 -7.14 0.97
N VAL A 19 0.82 -5.82 1.07
CA VAL A 19 -0.38 -5.07 0.68
C VAL A 19 -0.61 -5.12 -0.84
N ASP A 20 0.46 -5.15 -1.63
CA ASP A 20 0.41 -5.18 -3.10
C ASP A 20 0.08 -6.57 -3.67
N ALA A 21 0.37 -7.64 -2.93
CA ALA A 21 0.15 -9.01 -3.39
C ALA A 21 -1.32 -9.31 -3.79
N PRO A 22 -2.35 -8.95 -2.98
CA PRO A 22 -3.76 -9.10 -3.36
C PRO A 22 -4.12 -8.47 -4.71
N VAL A 23 -3.64 -7.25 -5.00
CA VAL A 23 -3.93 -6.57 -6.27
C VAL A 23 -3.36 -7.35 -7.45
N LYS A 24 -2.17 -7.92 -7.30
CA LYS A 24 -1.52 -8.71 -8.35
C LYS A 24 -2.18 -10.07 -8.61
N VAL A 25 -2.75 -10.68 -7.57
CA VAL A 25 -3.39 -12.00 -7.69
C VAL A 25 -4.90 -11.93 -7.95
N ALA A 26 -5.53 -10.77 -7.73
CA ALA A 26 -6.98 -10.55 -7.92
C ALA A 26 -7.47 -10.93 -9.32
N LYS A 27 -6.67 -10.66 -10.37
CA LYS A 27 -6.97 -11.07 -11.76
C LYS A 27 -7.11 -12.58 -11.97
N TYR A 28 -6.62 -13.40 -11.04
CA TYR A 28 -6.76 -14.85 -11.05
C TYR A 28 -7.95 -15.35 -10.21
N GLY A 29 -8.77 -14.46 -9.66
CA GLY A 29 -9.91 -14.81 -8.80
C GLY A 29 -9.50 -15.30 -7.41
N ILE A 30 -8.26 -15.07 -6.99
CA ILE A 30 -7.75 -15.49 -5.67
C ILE A 30 -8.17 -14.47 -4.62
N SER A 31 -8.94 -14.91 -3.63
CA SER A 31 -9.22 -14.12 -2.42
C SER A 31 -7.98 -14.03 -1.55
N SER A 32 -7.67 -12.83 -1.04
CA SER A 32 -6.54 -12.58 -0.16
C SER A 32 -6.92 -11.58 0.93
N VAL A 33 -6.11 -11.50 2.00
CA VAL A 33 -6.35 -10.65 3.16
C VAL A 33 -5.17 -9.71 3.36
N ILE A 34 -5.45 -8.45 3.64
CA ILE A 34 -4.46 -7.43 3.97
C ILE A 34 -4.54 -7.14 5.48
N SER A 35 -3.45 -7.39 6.20
CA SER A 35 -3.30 -6.93 7.59
C SER A 35 -2.54 -5.61 7.60
N ILE A 36 -3.26 -4.49 7.59
CA ILE A 36 -2.68 -3.14 7.52
C ILE A 36 -3.37 -2.17 8.50
N VAL A 37 -2.56 -1.37 9.18
CA VAL A 37 -3.04 -0.28 10.04
C VAL A 37 -2.95 1.07 9.32
N ASP A 38 -1.95 1.24 8.47
CA ASP A 38 -1.60 2.48 7.79
C ASP A 38 -2.40 2.65 6.47
N ASP A 39 -3.44 3.49 6.50
CA ASP A 39 -4.23 3.87 5.33
C ASP A 39 -3.54 4.89 4.41
N ILE A 40 -2.55 5.63 4.93
CA ILE A 40 -1.77 6.58 4.13
C ILE A 40 -0.90 5.82 3.14
N LEU A 41 -0.31 4.69 3.56
CA LEU A 41 0.41 3.79 2.66
C LEU A 41 -0.49 3.30 1.52
N LEU A 42 -1.74 2.90 1.81
CA LEU A 42 -2.69 2.46 0.78
C LEU A 42 -2.97 3.57 -0.24
N GLU A 43 -3.13 4.80 0.23
CA GLU A 43 -3.35 5.96 -0.63
C GLU A 43 -2.14 6.27 -1.52
N GLN A 44 -0.92 6.11 -1.01
CA GLN A 44 0.32 6.23 -1.79
C GLN A 44 0.41 5.17 -2.88
N ILE A 45 0.14 3.90 -2.54
CA ILE A 45 0.15 2.80 -3.51
C ILE A 45 -0.96 3.03 -4.56
N ARG A 46 -2.15 3.47 -4.15
CA ARG A 46 -3.26 3.81 -5.04
C ARG A 46 -2.86 4.88 -6.07
N LYS A 47 -2.17 5.93 -5.62
CA LYS A 47 -1.62 6.99 -6.48
C LYS A 47 -0.66 6.42 -7.52
N ASP A 48 0.25 5.54 -7.10
CA ASP A 48 1.21 4.91 -8.01
C ASP A 48 0.52 4.03 -9.07
N TYR A 49 -0.53 3.29 -8.68
CA TYR A 49 -1.34 2.53 -9.63
C TYR A 49 -2.08 3.42 -10.62
N HIS A 50 -2.72 4.50 -10.17
CA HIS A 50 -3.41 5.43 -11.07
C HIS A 50 -2.44 6.06 -12.06
N LYS A 51 -1.24 6.44 -11.61
CA LYS A 51 -0.17 6.94 -12.49
C LYS A 51 0.24 5.90 -13.53
N LYS A 52 0.46 4.65 -13.13
CA LYS A 52 0.84 3.55 -14.05
C LYS A 52 -0.25 3.21 -15.06
N LEU A 53 -1.51 3.34 -14.67
CA LEU A 53 -2.68 3.03 -15.49
C LEU A 53 -3.20 4.25 -16.28
N ASN A 54 -2.54 5.42 -16.18
CA ASN A 54 -3.02 6.69 -16.75
C ASN A 54 -4.47 7.03 -16.35
N LYS A 55 -4.87 6.69 -15.12
CA LYS A 55 -6.19 7.02 -14.56
C LYS A 55 -6.12 8.34 -13.76
N PRO A 56 -7.18 9.16 -13.75
CA PRO A 56 -7.23 10.37 -12.94
C PRO A 56 -7.18 10.01 -11.45
N PHE A 57 -6.26 10.60 -10.70
CA PHE A 57 -6.12 10.40 -9.26
C PHE A 57 -6.66 11.62 -8.50
N ILE A 58 -7.70 11.40 -7.71
CA ILE A 58 -8.22 12.40 -6.75
C ILE A 58 -7.76 11.96 -5.35
N PRO A 59 -6.96 12.77 -4.64
CA PRO A 59 -6.50 12.43 -3.30
C PRO A 59 -7.62 12.54 -2.27
N ILE A 60 -7.64 11.63 -1.29
CA ILE A 60 -8.50 11.72 -0.11
C ILE A 60 -7.70 12.39 1.01
N LEU A 61 -8.10 13.60 1.40
CA LEU A 61 -7.36 14.42 2.37
C LEU A 61 -7.55 13.90 3.80
N ALA A 62 -6.53 14.09 4.65
CA ALA A 62 -6.55 13.59 6.03
C ALA A 62 -7.63 14.24 6.91
N LYS A 63 -8.07 15.46 6.55
CA LYS A 63 -9.09 16.22 7.29
C LYS A 63 -10.52 15.94 6.79
N GLU A 64 -10.69 15.12 5.78
CA GLU A 64 -12.03 14.70 5.35
C GLU A 64 -12.64 13.75 6.37
N GLU A 65 -13.95 13.85 6.55
CA GLU A 65 -14.73 12.89 7.33
C GLU A 65 -14.51 11.48 6.77
N ASP A 66 -14.25 10.51 7.65
CA ASP A 66 -13.98 9.11 7.32
C ASP A 66 -12.85 8.88 6.30
N SER A 67 -11.85 9.77 6.28
CA SER A 67 -10.71 9.69 5.35
C SER A 67 -10.04 8.30 5.32
N ARG A 68 -9.88 7.65 6.48
CA ARG A 68 -9.34 6.28 6.60
C ARG A 68 -10.20 5.26 5.85
N ALA A 69 -11.50 5.21 6.15
CA ALA A 69 -12.41 4.24 5.53
C ALA A 69 -12.53 4.47 4.02
N LYS A 70 -12.58 5.75 3.61
CA LYS A 70 -12.60 6.14 2.19
C LYS A 70 -11.35 5.68 1.44
N ARG A 71 -10.15 5.86 2.02
CA ARG A 71 -8.89 5.41 1.39
C ARG A 71 -8.81 3.90 1.25
N ILE A 72 -9.17 3.16 2.30
CA ILE A 72 -9.19 1.70 2.28
C ILE A 72 -10.16 1.22 1.20
N THR A 73 -11.38 1.76 1.17
CA THR A 73 -12.40 1.41 0.18
C THR A 73 -11.95 1.74 -1.25
N ALA A 74 -11.38 2.93 -1.46
CA ALA A 74 -10.87 3.34 -2.77
C ALA A 74 -9.71 2.48 -3.26
N TYR A 75 -8.86 1.99 -2.34
CA TYR A 75 -7.77 1.07 -2.67
C TYR A 75 -8.30 -0.32 -3.06
N LEU A 76 -9.27 -0.85 -2.32
CA LEU A 76 -9.85 -2.17 -2.58
C LEU A 76 -10.70 -2.23 -3.87
N ASN A 77 -11.20 -1.09 -4.34
CA ASN A 77 -12.05 -0.97 -5.54
C ASN A 77 -11.28 -0.58 -6.83
N MET A 78 -9.94 -0.64 -6.85
CA MET A 78 -9.13 -0.32 -8.03
C MET A 78 -9.25 -1.34 -9.17
#